data_AF-A0AAV6YZD4-F1
#
_entry.id   AF-A0AAV6YZD4-F1
#
_cell.length_a   1.000
_cell.length_b   1.000
_cell.length_c   1.000
_cell.angle_alpha   90.00
_cell.angle_beta   90.00
_cell.angle_gamma   90.00
#
_symmetry.space_group_name_H-M   'P 1'
#
loop_
_entity.id
_entity.type
_entity.pdbx_description
1 polymer ?
#
loop_
_entity_poly.entity_id
_entity_poly.type
_entity_poly.pdbx_seq_one_letter_code
_entity_poly.pdbx_strand_id
1 'polypeptide(L)'
;MKKSPVFLVTEEDLKQAALLENAMGRKEKKDERRKKATEGSGSSRGGGGLGNAREIKIKKTKKKSRKDEDSDDESQTATTNKPKEREIPFMSLEEIQDVLRKHVPDAPDELLIELSENLIRPLTKNYQEVVRSVFMSSTSSSSGASRKQTMKDFQEEVSTLYNNIRLFEKGIKLFTDETQNNLSKHLLKTVCTDITNLIFNFLAGDIMMAVEDSSTITSEVRKKMLNKFQEESRGPLTKLNSSLAGKSIEEFLSCLDAAADACGILVKKGDKKKERQVLFQHRQALIEQLKLTEDAALVLHLTSVLLFQLTTHCMLHAPGRCVPQIIFFLSTKIPEEQHSLLNNYQSLVVKQLIGQTKQKDDDDVDVTGDLAEESGKASDSIRKELQELSAKIKDFVLRPRKSSASEE
;
A
#
# COMPACT_ATOMS: atom_id res chain seq x y z
N MET A 1 4.77 10.88 -13.07
CA MET A 1 5.17 9.82 -12.12
C MET A 1 4.11 9.73 -11.04
N LYS A 2 3.48 8.57 -10.84
CA LYS A 2 2.60 8.36 -9.67
C LYS A 2 3.45 8.58 -8.41
N LYS A 3 3.03 9.47 -7.51
CA LYS A 3 3.71 9.75 -6.23
C LYS A 3 3.58 8.50 -5.37
N SER A 4 4.62 7.67 -5.32
CA SER A 4 4.62 6.49 -4.44
C SER A 4 4.96 6.93 -3.01
N PRO A 5 4.18 6.55 -1.99
CA PRO A 5 4.45 6.88 -0.60
C PRO A 5 5.78 6.30 -0.10
N VAL A 6 6.35 5.33 -0.82
CA VAL A 6 7.65 4.72 -0.54
C VAL A 6 8.82 5.64 -0.87
N PHE A 7 8.64 6.57 -1.81
CA PHE A 7 9.71 7.42 -2.36
C PHE A 7 9.64 8.87 -1.88
N LEU A 8 8.73 9.17 -0.94
CA LEU A 8 8.47 10.51 -0.46
C LEU A 8 8.39 10.47 1.06
N VAL A 9 9.24 11.25 1.72
CA VAL A 9 9.01 11.63 3.12
C VAL A 9 8.02 12.78 3.11
N THR A 10 6.84 12.56 3.68
CA THR A 10 5.72 13.50 3.64
C THR A 10 5.69 14.40 4.87
N GLU A 11 4.92 15.48 4.82
CA GLU A 11 4.64 16.30 6.01
C GLU A 11 3.94 15.50 7.12
N GLU A 12 3.18 14.45 6.79
CA GLU A 12 2.52 13.59 7.76
C GLU A 12 3.54 12.77 8.56
N ASP A 13 4.64 12.37 7.90
CA ASP A 13 5.78 11.72 8.57
C ASP A 13 6.44 12.70 9.56
N LEU A 14 6.42 14.00 9.29
CA LEU A 14 6.95 15.05 10.18
C LEU A 14 5.98 15.45 11.30
N LYS A 15 4.67 15.52 11.04
CA LYS A 15 3.62 16.02 11.98
C LYS A 15 3.43 15.12 13.22
N GLN A 16 3.84 13.85 13.19
CA GLN A 16 3.77 12.96 14.36
C GLN A 16 4.84 13.25 15.45
N ALA A 17 5.73 14.24 15.25
CA ALA A 17 6.70 14.68 16.26
C ALA A 17 6.08 15.50 17.40
N ALA A 18 4.93 16.16 17.19
CA ALA A 18 4.42 17.19 18.12
C ALA A 18 3.37 16.69 19.14
N LEU A 19 2.78 15.50 18.98
CA LEU A 19 1.49 15.18 19.61
C LEU A 19 1.51 14.32 20.89
N LEU A 20 2.66 13.90 21.42
CA LEU A 20 2.68 12.84 22.46
C LEU A 20 3.58 13.04 23.69
N GLU A 21 4.19 14.20 23.93
CA GLU A 21 4.81 14.46 25.25
C GLU A 21 3.76 14.45 26.39
N ASN A 22 2.47 14.64 26.07
CA ASN A 22 1.36 14.57 27.02
C ASN A 22 0.97 13.16 27.52
N ALA A 23 1.55 12.06 26.99
CA ALA A 23 1.10 10.70 27.31
C ALA A 23 2.09 9.83 28.10
N MET A 24 3.34 10.25 28.31
CA MET A 24 4.38 9.41 28.95
C MET A 24 4.37 9.39 30.49
N GLY A 25 3.35 9.97 31.14
CA GLY A 25 3.33 10.15 32.58
C GLY A 25 2.92 8.97 33.46
N ARG A 26 2.34 7.86 32.94
CA ARG A 26 1.80 6.80 33.85
C ARG A 26 1.94 5.35 33.35
N LYS A 27 2.92 4.68 33.99
CA LYS A 27 2.98 3.25 34.39
C LYS A 27 3.25 2.16 33.34
N GLU A 28 4.51 1.76 33.31
CA GLU A 28 4.95 0.36 33.17
C GLU A 28 4.83 -0.40 34.51
N LYS A 29 4.39 -1.67 34.49
CA LYS A 29 4.92 -2.82 35.26
C LYS A 29 3.89 -3.96 35.35
N LYS A 30 4.32 -5.17 34.94
CA LYS A 30 3.70 -6.53 34.91
C LYS A 30 3.35 -6.96 33.49
N ASP A 31 3.68 -8.15 33.00
CA ASP A 31 4.13 -9.39 33.62
C ASP A 31 4.92 -10.16 32.55
N GLU A 32 6.19 -10.49 32.80
CA GLU A 32 7.01 -11.36 31.97
C GLU A 32 7.43 -12.56 32.82
N ARG A 33 6.71 -13.68 32.71
CA ARG A 33 7.20 -15.01 33.12
C ARG A 33 6.30 -16.14 32.64
N ARG A 34 6.96 -17.20 32.12
CA ARG A 34 6.48 -18.55 31.70
C ARG A 34 6.36 -18.66 30.17
N LYS A 35 7.04 -19.59 29.46
CA LYS A 35 7.65 -20.88 29.81
C LYS A 35 8.71 -21.25 28.74
N LYS A 36 9.84 -21.80 29.20
CA LYS A 36 10.76 -22.67 28.44
C LYS A 36 10.49 -24.12 28.90
N ALA A 37 10.43 -25.04 27.94
CA ALA A 37 10.91 -26.43 27.97
C ALA A 37 10.05 -27.32 27.05
N THR A 38 10.66 -27.88 26.01
CA THR A 38 10.68 -29.33 25.75
C THR A 38 11.75 -29.63 24.70
N GLU A 39 12.73 -30.42 25.11
CA GLU A 39 13.76 -31.06 24.31
C GLU A 39 13.19 -32.25 23.53
N GLY A 40 13.88 -32.68 22.47
CA GLY A 40 14.03 -34.11 22.20
C GLY A 40 13.87 -34.60 20.76
N SER A 41 15.02 -35.01 20.21
CA SER A 41 15.20 -36.16 19.31
C SER A 41 15.03 -35.99 17.80
N GLY A 42 16.06 -36.40 17.04
CA GLY A 42 15.90 -36.81 15.65
C GLY A 42 17.14 -36.69 14.74
N SER A 43 18.24 -37.35 15.07
CA SER A 43 19.41 -37.52 14.19
C SER A 43 19.13 -38.58 13.12
N SER A 44 19.31 -38.26 11.83
CA SER A 44 19.75 -39.23 10.82
C SER A 44 20.48 -38.57 9.64
N ARG A 45 21.80 -38.81 9.65
CA ARG A 45 22.74 -39.07 8.54
C ARG A 45 22.42 -38.71 7.08
N GLY A 46 23.47 -38.17 6.44
CA GLY A 46 23.91 -38.47 5.07
C GLY A 46 23.49 -37.40 4.06
N GLY A 47 24.33 -36.84 3.20
CA GLY A 47 25.70 -37.11 2.76
C GLY A 47 25.88 -36.22 1.52
N GLY A 48 27.05 -35.59 1.36
CA GLY A 48 27.31 -34.66 0.26
C GLY A 48 27.44 -35.33 -1.11
N GLY A 49 27.43 -34.51 -2.17
CA GLY A 49 27.91 -34.96 -3.49
C GLY A 49 27.34 -34.20 -4.70
N LEU A 50 28.13 -33.22 -5.17
CA LEU A 50 28.36 -32.79 -6.57
C LEU A 50 27.34 -33.10 -7.70
N GLY A 51 27.05 -32.04 -8.46
CA GLY A 51 27.53 -31.93 -9.85
C GLY A 51 26.73 -32.61 -10.97
N ASN A 52 26.07 -31.78 -11.80
CA ASN A 52 25.98 -31.79 -13.27
C ASN A 52 24.65 -31.11 -13.69
N ALA A 53 24.64 -29.88 -14.21
CA ALA A 53 24.96 -29.54 -15.60
C ALA A 53 24.30 -30.50 -16.62
N ARG A 54 23.16 -30.08 -17.17
CA ARG A 54 22.78 -30.35 -18.56
C ARG A 54 21.69 -29.39 -19.03
N GLU A 55 22.08 -28.58 -20.01
CA GLU A 55 21.27 -27.70 -20.83
C GLU A 55 20.24 -28.50 -21.65
N ILE A 56 19.00 -28.01 -21.75
CA ILE A 56 18.12 -28.36 -22.87
C ILE A 56 17.39 -27.10 -23.34
N LYS A 57 17.96 -26.48 -24.38
CA LYS A 57 17.23 -25.66 -25.36
C LYS A 57 16.32 -26.60 -26.17
N ILE A 58 15.10 -26.18 -26.53
CA ILE A 58 14.50 -26.39 -27.87
C ILE A 58 13.26 -25.48 -28.07
N LYS A 59 13.42 -24.61 -29.07
CA LYS A 59 12.55 -24.10 -30.14
C LYS A 59 11.11 -23.60 -29.88
N LYS A 60 10.99 -22.31 -30.20
CA LYS A 60 9.85 -21.53 -30.70
C LYS A 60 9.07 -22.26 -31.81
N THR A 61 7.74 -22.29 -31.70
CA THR A 61 6.81 -22.51 -32.83
C THR A 61 6.12 -21.20 -33.22
N LYS A 62 6.02 -21.02 -34.54
CA LYS A 62 5.76 -19.78 -35.27
C LYS A 62 4.27 -19.63 -35.53
N LYS A 63 3.72 -18.44 -35.27
CA LYS A 63 2.38 -17.98 -35.69
C LYS A 63 2.16 -18.23 -37.18
N LYS A 64 1.01 -18.83 -37.53
CA LYS A 64 0.49 -18.86 -38.90
C LYS A 64 -0.73 -17.94 -38.95
N SER A 65 -0.53 -16.74 -39.48
CA SER A 65 -1.56 -15.84 -39.97
C SER A 65 -2.25 -16.49 -41.17
N ARG A 66 -3.59 -16.52 -41.19
CA ARG A 66 -4.36 -16.69 -42.43
C ARG A 66 -4.93 -15.33 -42.81
N LYS A 67 -4.64 -15.01 -44.06
CA LYS A 67 -4.89 -13.79 -44.81
C LYS A 67 -6.24 -13.92 -45.48
N ASP A 68 -6.93 -12.78 -45.55
CA ASP A 68 -8.17 -12.52 -46.26
C ASP A 68 -8.13 -12.98 -47.72
N GLU A 69 -9.24 -13.55 -48.19
CA GLU A 69 -9.60 -13.58 -49.60
C GLU A 69 -10.93 -12.83 -49.77
N ASP A 70 -10.80 -11.80 -50.59
CA ASP A 70 -11.76 -10.83 -51.08
C ASP A 70 -12.52 -11.47 -52.24
N SER A 71 -13.86 -11.46 -52.23
CA SER A 71 -14.68 -11.84 -53.38
C SER A 71 -15.93 -10.97 -53.41
N ASP A 72 -15.85 -9.98 -54.28
CA ASP A 72 -16.86 -9.00 -54.64
C ASP A 72 -17.71 -9.56 -55.80
N ASP A 73 -19.03 -9.66 -55.62
CA ASP A 73 -19.99 -9.65 -56.73
C ASP A 73 -21.33 -9.04 -56.27
N GLU A 74 -21.69 -7.97 -56.95
CA GLU A 74 -22.86 -7.11 -56.72
C GLU A 74 -24.09 -7.68 -57.44
N SER A 75 -25.18 -7.87 -56.70
CA SER A 75 -26.47 -7.18 -56.94
C SER A 75 -27.71 -8.02 -56.59
N GLN A 76 -28.71 -7.28 -56.06
CA GLN A 76 -30.14 -7.59 -55.93
C GLN A 76 -30.65 -8.05 -54.55
N THR A 77 -30.97 -7.01 -53.77
CA THR A 77 -32.25 -6.81 -53.04
C THR A 77 -32.77 -7.87 -52.06
N ALA A 78 -32.90 -7.37 -50.83
CA ALA A 78 -33.91 -7.70 -49.82
C ALA A 78 -33.54 -8.72 -48.72
N THR A 79 -33.81 -8.26 -47.50
CA THR A 79 -33.86 -8.98 -46.21
C THR A 79 -32.53 -9.17 -45.47
N THR A 80 -32.29 -8.21 -44.58
CA THR A 80 -31.39 -8.28 -43.44
C THR A 80 -31.72 -9.48 -42.54
N ASN A 81 -31.00 -10.59 -42.71
CA ASN A 81 -30.97 -11.66 -41.71
C ASN A 81 -29.93 -11.31 -40.63
N LYS A 82 -30.34 -10.48 -39.65
CA LYS A 82 -29.70 -10.48 -38.33
C LYS A 82 -29.96 -11.86 -37.69
N PRO A 83 -28.99 -12.50 -37.02
CA PRO A 83 -29.30 -13.65 -36.20
C PRO A 83 -30.26 -13.18 -35.12
N LYS A 84 -31.47 -13.76 -35.06
CA LYS A 84 -32.36 -13.62 -33.91
C LYS A 84 -31.56 -14.06 -32.68
N GLU A 85 -31.15 -13.11 -31.85
CA GLU A 85 -30.71 -13.41 -30.49
C GLU A 85 -31.78 -14.31 -29.89
N ARG A 86 -31.39 -15.52 -29.48
CA ARG A 86 -32.28 -16.40 -28.73
C ARG A 86 -32.58 -15.68 -27.42
N GLU A 87 -33.74 -15.05 -27.34
CA GLU A 87 -34.22 -14.38 -26.15
C GLU A 87 -34.11 -15.35 -24.97
N ILE A 88 -33.36 -14.98 -23.94
CA ILE A 88 -33.24 -15.80 -22.73
C ILE A 88 -34.59 -15.67 -22.01
N PRO A 89 -35.38 -16.74 -21.91
CA PRO A 89 -36.66 -16.68 -21.22
C PRO A 89 -36.44 -16.55 -19.71
N PHE A 90 -37.32 -15.82 -19.02
CA PHE A 90 -37.27 -15.70 -17.57
C PHE A 90 -37.82 -16.95 -16.88
N MET A 91 -39.07 -17.30 -17.21
CA MET A 91 -39.81 -18.46 -16.71
C MET A 91 -40.73 -18.95 -17.83
N SER A 92 -41.13 -20.23 -17.77
CA SER A 92 -42.17 -20.77 -18.64
C SER A 92 -43.54 -20.24 -18.22
N LEU A 93 -44.50 -20.35 -19.13
CA LEU A 93 -45.88 -19.92 -18.86
C LEU A 93 -46.52 -20.72 -17.71
N GLU A 94 -46.23 -22.03 -17.64
CA GLU A 94 -46.69 -22.93 -16.57
C GLU A 94 -46.11 -22.52 -15.21
N GLU A 95 -44.82 -22.15 -15.17
CA GLU A 95 -44.18 -21.70 -13.93
C GLU A 95 -44.77 -20.38 -13.42
N ILE A 96 -45.14 -19.47 -14.34
CA ILE A 96 -45.83 -18.22 -13.98
C ILE A 96 -47.22 -18.54 -13.40
N GLN A 97 -47.97 -19.46 -14.01
CA GLN A 97 -49.28 -19.90 -13.50
C GLN A 97 -49.17 -20.54 -12.11
N ASP A 98 -48.18 -21.39 -11.88
CA ASP A 98 -47.94 -22.02 -10.58
C ASP A 98 -47.64 -21.00 -9.49
N VAL A 99 -46.89 -19.93 -9.82
CA VAL A 99 -46.63 -18.82 -8.90
C VAL A 99 -47.92 -18.04 -8.62
N LEU A 100 -48.70 -17.71 -9.66
CA LEU A 100 -49.97 -16.99 -9.50
C LEU A 100 -50.98 -17.79 -8.66
N ARG A 101 -51.08 -19.11 -8.89
CA ARG A 101 -51.97 -20.03 -8.14
C ARG A 101 -51.62 -20.10 -6.66
N LYS A 102 -50.34 -19.96 -6.30
CA LYS A 102 -49.91 -19.88 -4.89
C LYS A 102 -50.26 -18.55 -4.23
N HIS A 103 -50.28 -17.46 -5.00
CA HIS A 103 -50.59 -16.13 -4.49
C HIS A 103 -52.09 -15.82 -4.47
N VAL A 104 -52.86 -16.44 -5.36
CA VAL A 104 -54.32 -16.25 -5.46
C VAL A 104 -55.00 -17.61 -5.70
N PRO A 105 -55.13 -18.45 -4.66
CA PRO A 105 -55.63 -19.83 -4.81
C PRO A 105 -57.12 -19.92 -5.18
N ASP A 106 -57.90 -18.88 -4.89
CA ASP A 106 -59.35 -18.83 -5.15
C ASP A 106 -59.72 -18.27 -6.54
N ALA A 107 -58.72 -17.95 -7.38
CA ALA A 107 -58.95 -17.42 -8.72
C ALA A 107 -59.34 -18.53 -9.72
N PRO A 108 -60.26 -18.27 -10.68
CA PRO A 108 -60.56 -19.20 -11.76
C PRO A 108 -59.32 -19.53 -12.60
N ASP A 109 -59.19 -20.78 -13.02
CA ASP A 109 -58.07 -21.25 -13.84
C ASP A 109 -57.93 -20.47 -15.15
N GLU A 110 -59.05 -20.12 -15.78
CA GLU A 110 -59.11 -19.32 -17.00
C GLU A 110 -58.47 -17.93 -16.80
N LEU A 111 -58.69 -17.31 -15.64
CA LEU A 111 -58.10 -16.01 -15.29
C LEU A 111 -56.59 -16.13 -15.04
N LEU A 112 -56.14 -17.21 -14.40
CA LEU A 112 -54.72 -17.47 -14.17
C LEU A 112 -53.96 -17.68 -15.49
N ILE A 113 -54.58 -18.37 -16.45
CA ILE A 113 -54.05 -18.55 -17.80
C ILE A 113 -53.92 -17.19 -18.51
N GLU A 114 -54.98 -16.40 -18.56
CA GLU A 114 -54.97 -15.09 -19.22
C GLU A 114 -53.95 -14.14 -18.59
N LEU A 115 -53.83 -14.12 -17.26
CA LEU A 115 -52.82 -13.32 -16.56
C LEU A 115 -51.40 -13.79 -16.89
N SER A 116 -51.14 -15.10 -16.93
CA SER A 116 -49.82 -15.63 -17.28
C SER A 116 -49.39 -15.26 -18.70
N GLU A 117 -50.31 -15.30 -19.67
CA GLU A 117 -50.09 -14.88 -21.06
C GLU A 117 -49.77 -13.40 -21.18
N ASN A 118 -50.44 -12.55 -20.39
CA ASN A 118 -50.17 -11.11 -20.36
C ASN A 118 -48.86 -10.76 -19.64
N LEU A 119 -48.46 -11.54 -18.63
CA LEU A 119 -47.29 -11.26 -17.79
C LEU A 119 -45.97 -11.81 -18.36
N ILE A 120 -46.01 -12.86 -19.17
CA ILE A 120 -44.77 -13.51 -19.67
C ILE A 120 -43.87 -12.54 -20.44
N ARG A 121 -44.44 -11.68 -21.29
CA ARG A 121 -43.69 -10.68 -22.06
C ARG A 121 -43.06 -9.59 -21.19
N PRO A 122 -43.80 -8.85 -20.34
CA PRO A 122 -43.21 -7.82 -19.49
C PRO A 122 -42.22 -8.39 -18.46
N LEU A 123 -42.48 -9.58 -17.89
CA LEU A 123 -41.54 -10.23 -16.97
C LEU A 123 -40.24 -10.64 -17.68
N THR A 124 -40.34 -11.23 -18.87
CA THR A 124 -39.17 -11.58 -19.69
C THR A 124 -38.39 -10.32 -20.08
N LYS A 125 -39.06 -9.23 -20.43
CA LYS A 125 -38.42 -7.95 -20.74
C LYS A 125 -37.66 -7.38 -19.54
N ASN A 126 -38.29 -7.33 -18.36
CA ASN A 126 -37.65 -6.86 -17.13
C ASN A 126 -36.44 -7.73 -16.74
N TYR A 127 -36.59 -9.05 -16.84
CA TYR A 127 -35.49 -9.98 -16.62
C TYR A 127 -34.33 -9.73 -17.59
N GLN A 128 -34.62 -9.53 -18.89
CA GLN A 128 -33.59 -9.20 -19.87
C GLN A 128 -32.92 -7.85 -19.59
N GLU A 129 -33.65 -6.85 -19.10
CA GLU A 129 -33.06 -5.57 -18.69
C GLU A 129 -32.11 -5.75 -17.50
N VAL A 130 -32.47 -6.58 -16.52
CA VAL A 130 -31.58 -6.94 -15.40
C VAL A 130 -30.38 -7.75 -15.87
N VAL A 131 -30.56 -8.75 -16.73
CA VAL A 131 -29.46 -9.55 -17.32
C VAL A 131 -28.53 -8.67 -18.13
N ARG A 132 -29.08 -7.77 -18.98
CA ARG A 132 -28.29 -6.78 -19.72
C ARG A 132 -27.56 -5.84 -18.76
N SER A 133 -28.21 -5.37 -17.70
CA SER A 133 -27.56 -4.53 -16.69
C SER A 133 -26.40 -5.25 -16.00
N VAL A 134 -26.60 -6.48 -15.51
CA VAL A 134 -25.56 -7.28 -14.85
C VAL A 134 -24.44 -7.64 -15.82
N PHE A 135 -24.77 -8.03 -17.05
CA PHE A 135 -23.80 -8.36 -18.08
C PHE A 135 -23.01 -7.12 -18.52
N MET A 136 -23.69 -6.01 -18.77
CA MET A 136 -23.07 -4.72 -19.08
C MET A 136 -22.21 -4.27 -17.92
N SER A 137 -22.65 -4.33 -16.67
CA SER A 137 -21.80 -4.08 -15.50
C SER A 137 -20.59 -5.00 -15.40
N SER A 138 -20.73 -6.27 -15.82
CA SER A 138 -19.66 -7.25 -15.90
C SER A 138 -18.74 -7.06 -17.11
N THR A 139 -19.11 -6.23 -18.09
CA THR A 139 -18.36 -5.98 -19.35
C THR A 139 -18.03 -4.51 -19.60
N SER A 140 -18.59 -3.57 -18.82
CA SER A 140 -18.43 -2.12 -18.90
C SER A 140 -17.24 -1.63 -18.10
N SER A 141 -16.65 -2.48 -17.26
CA SER A 141 -15.25 -2.34 -16.86
C SER A 141 -14.32 -2.81 -17.98
N SER A 142 -14.47 -2.14 -19.13
CA SER A 142 -13.48 -2.01 -20.19
C SER A 142 -13.18 -3.29 -20.99
N SER A 143 -12.81 -3.15 -22.26
CA SER A 143 -12.40 -4.25 -23.16
C SER A 143 -11.55 -5.33 -22.44
N GLY A 144 -11.63 -6.59 -22.85
CA GLY A 144 -10.82 -7.66 -22.23
C GLY A 144 -9.29 -7.40 -22.20
N ALA A 145 -8.79 -6.43 -22.98
CA ALA A 145 -7.42 -5.92 -22.92
C ALA A 145 -7.17 -4.96 -21.74
N SER A 146 -8.11 -4.05 -21.45
CA SER A 146 -7.99 -3.06 -20.38
C SER A 146 -8.22 -3.68 -19.00
N ARG A 147 -9.14 -4.65 -18.83
CA ARG A 147 -9.22 -5.43 -17.57
C ARG A 147 -7.92 -6.18 -17.27
N LYS A 148 -7.30 -6.77 -18.30
CA LYS A 148 -5.99 -7.45 -18.17
C LYS A 148 -4.89 -6.47 -17.79
N GLN A 149 -4.92 -5.26 -18.34
CA GLN A 149 -3.99 -4.20 -17.97
C GLN A 149 -4.20 -3.76 -16.52
N THR A 150 -5.44 -3.53 -16.08
CA THR A 150 -5.77 -3.19 -14.68
C THR A 150 -5.31 -4.26 -13.69
N MET A 151 -5.54 -5.54 -14.00
CA MET A 151 -5.05 -6.65 -13.17
C MET A 151 -3.53 -6.70 -13.11
N LYS A 152 -2.86 -6.49 -14.26
CA LYS A 152 -1.40 -6.45 -14.32
C LYS A 152 -0.84 -5.29 -13.48
N ASP A 153 -1.42 -4.11 -13.62
CA ASP A 153 -1.00 -2.91 -12.88
C ASP A 153 -1.21 -3.10 -11.36
N PHE A 154 -2.37 -3.63 -10.96
CA PHE A 154 -2.64 -4.03 -9.58
C PHE A 154 -1.60 -5.02 -9.05
N GLN A 155 -1.32 -6.07 -9.81
CA GLN A 155 -0.37 -7.11 -9.43
C GLN A 155 1.08 -6.57 -9.31
N GLU A 156 1.46 -5.62 -10.17
CA GLU A 156 2.75 -4.93 -10.11
C GLU A 156 2.83 -3.99 -8.90
N GLU A 157 1.76 -3.24 -8.59
CA GLU A 157 1.69 -2.35 -7.42
C GLU A 157 1.74 -3.14 -6.10
N VAL A 158 0.96 -4.21 -5.97
CA VAL A 158 1.01 -5.12 -4.81
C VAL A 158 2.40 -5.73 -4.65
N SER A 159 3.01 -6.22 -5.74
CA SER A 159 4.36 -6.78 -5.70
C SER A 159 5.40 -5.73 -5.27
N THR A 160 5.24 -4.49 -5.71
CA THR A 160 6.14 -3.39 -5.35
C THR A 160 6.03 -3.06 -3.87
N LEU A 161 4.82 -2.79 -3.37
CA LEU A 161 4.58 -2.49 -1.95
C LEU A 161 5.04 -3.64 -1.05
N TYR A 162 4.76 -4.90 -1.41
CA TYR A 162 5.20 -6.05 -0.62
C TYR A 162 6.72 -6.11 -0.48
N ASN A 163 7.45 -5.90 -1.57
CA ASN A 163 8.91 -5.89 -1.55
C ASN A 163 9.48 -4.72 -0.74
N ASN A 164 8.83 -3.55 -0.82
CA ASN A 164 9.22 -2.40 -0.02
C ASN A 164 9.03 -2.66 1.48
N ILE A 165 7.90 -3.23 1.89
CA ILE A 165 7.63 -3.60 3.30
C ILE A 165 8.72 -4.54 3.82
N ARG A 166 9.07 -5.58 3.06
CA ARG A 166 10.15 -6.53 3.41
C ARG A 166 11.52 -5.85 3.53
N LEU A 167 11.83 -4.88 2.68
CA LEU A 167 13.10 -4.15 2.74
C LEU A 167 13.14 -3.15 3.90
N PHE A 168 12.03 -2.48 4.22
CA PHE A 168 11.91 -1.63 5.41
C PHE A 168 12.00 -2.45 6.69
N GLU A 169 11.35 -3.62 6.75
CA GLU A 169 11.45 -4.58 7.86
C GLU A 169 12.91 -4.92 8.19
N LYS A 170 13.75 -5.16 7.15
CA LYS A 170 15.20 -5.42 7.34
C LYS A 170 15.91 -4.23 8.00
N GLY A 171 15.60 -2.99 7.61
CA GLY A 171 16.17 -1.79 8.23
C GLY A 171 15.68 -1.57 9.66
N ILE A 172 14.39 -1.77 9.91
CA ILE A 172 13.79 -1.62 11.25
C ILE A 172 14.42 -2.62 12.25
N LYS A 173 14.78 -3.82 11.79
CA LYS A 173 15.46 -4.86 12.60
C LYS A 173 16.86 -4.47 13.10
N LEU A 174 17.45 -3.38 12.60
CA LEU A 174 18.72 -2.85 13.11
C LEU A 174 18.55 -2.02 14.38
N PHE A 175 17.31 -1.65 14.73
CA PHE A 175 16.98 -0.96 15.97
C PHE A 175 16.43 -1.95 17.01
N THR A 176 16.47 -1.56 18.28
CA THR A 176 15.92 -2.33 19.40
C THR A 176 14.81 -1.55 20.12
N ASP A 177 14.10 -2.26 21.00
CA ASP A 177 13.23 -1.70 22.05
C ASP A 177 12.12 -0.77 21.52
N GLU A 178 11.98 0.40 22.13
CA GLU A 178 10.94 1.37 21.81
C GLU A 178 11.08 1.95 20.40
N THR A 179 12.31 2.18 19.94
CA THR A 179 12.59 2.72 18.60
C THR A 179 12.10 1.76 17.52
N GLN A 180 12.44 0.47 17.66
CA GLN A 180 11.95 -0.57 16.75
C GLN A 180 10.42 -0.61 16.73
N ASN A 181 9.78 -0.59 17.90
CA ASN A 181 8.32 -0.57 18.01
C ASN A 181 7.69 0.66 17.35
N ASN A 182 8.30 1.84 17.51
CA ASN A 182 7.81 3.09 16.92
C ASN A 182 7.91 3.09 15.39
N LEU A 183 9.00 2.57 14.85
CA LEU A 183 9.20 2.37 13.41
C LEU A 183 8.23 1.33 12.84
N SER A 184 8.07 0.18 13.51
CA SER A 184 7.12 -0.87 13.08
C SER A 184 5.69 -0.35 13.03
N LYS A 185 5.24 0.37 14.07
CA LYS A 185 3.91 1.00 14.09
C LYS A 185 3.73 2.00 12.96
N HIS A 186 4.76 2.78 12.64
CA HIS A 186 4.69 3.74 11.56
C HIS A 186 4.53 3.04 10.21
N LEU A 187 5.36 2.04 9.91
CA LEU A 187 5.24 1.24 8.68
C LEU A 187 3.87 0.54 8.56
N LEU A 188 3.34 0.03 9.69
CA LEU A 188 2.00 -0.57 9.74
C LEU A 188 0.90 0.44 9.38
N LYS A 189 1.03 1.69 9.82
CA LYS A 189 0.04 2.75 9.57
C LYS A 189 0.15 3.37 8.17
N THR A 190 1.31 3.31 7.53
CA THR A 190 1.56 3.89 6.21
C THR A 190 1.54 2.79 5.13
N VAL A 191 2.69 2.27 4.72
CA VAL A 191 2.86 1.38 3.56
C VAL A 191 2.06 0.08 3.69
N CYS A 192 1.94 -0.48 4.91
CA CYS A 192 1.11 -1.66 5.14
C CYS A 192 -0.40 -1.37 5.04
N THR A 193 -0.83 -0.17 5.46
CA THR A 193 -2.21 0.29 5.24
C THR A 193 -2.45 0.45 3.74
N ASP A 194 -1.51 1.04 2.98
CA ASP A 194 -1.66 1.27 1.55
C ASP A 194 -1.84 -0.04 0.76
N ILE A 195 -1.01 -1.06 1.01
CA ILE A 195 -1.17 -2.35 0.33
C ILE A 195 -2.48 -3.03 0.74
N THR A 196 -2.91 -2.89 1.99
CA THR A 196 -4.18 -3.45 2.45
C THR A 196 -5.35 -2.74 1.77
N ASN A 197 -5.30 -1.42 1.69
CA ASN A 197 -6.32 -0.62 1.01
C ASN A 197 -6.36 -0.91 -0.49
N LEU A 198 -5.20 -1.10 -1.13
CA LEU A 198 -5.11 -1.50 -2.53
C LEU A 198 -5.81 -2.84 -2.79
N ILE A 199 -5.55 -3.85 -1.95
CA ILE A 199 -6.20 -5.17 -2.05
C ILE A 199 -7.71 -5.05 -1.83
N PHE A 200 -8.12 -4.34 -0.79
CA PHE A 200 -9.54 -4.14 -0.48
C PHE A 200 -10.25 -3.40 -1.61
N ASN A 201 -9.64 -2.35 -2.16
CA ASN A 201 -10.22 -1.57 -3.24
C ASN A 201 -10.38 -2.40 -4.52
N PHE A 202 -9.37 -3.24 -4.82
CA PHE A 202 -9.41 -4.14 -5.95
C PHE A 202 -10.58 -5.13 -5.84
N LEU A 203 -10.72 -5.81 -4.70
CA LEU A 203 -11.82 -6.74 -4.43
C LEU A 203 -13.19 -6.04 -4.38
N ALA A 204 -13.22 -4.80 -3.90
CA ALA A 204 -14.43 -3.97 -3.91
C ALA A 204 -14.90 -3.63 -5.33
N GLY A 205 -14.03 -3.72 -6.33
CA GLY A 205 -14.38 -3.53 -7.75
C GLY A 205 -15.45 -4.50 -8.24
N ASP A 206 -15.37 -5.77 -7.81
CA ASP A 206 -16.31 -6.82 -8.23
C ASP A 206 -17.72 -6.63 -7.67
N ILE A 207 -17.86 -5.84 -6.61
CA ILE A 207 -19.13 -5.53 -5.93
C ILE A 207 -19.55 -4.07 -6.07
N MET A 208 -18.96 -3.33 -7.03
CA MET A 208 -19.24 -1.91 -7.29
C MET A 208 -19.05 -0.98 -6.07
N MET A 209 -18.08 -1.30 -5.21
CA MET A 209 -17.73 -0.50 -4.04
C MET A 209 -16.31 0.06 -4.09
N ALA A 210 -15.59 -0.13 -5.19
CA ALA A 210 -14.27 0.47 -5.38
C ALA A 210 -14.38 2.00 -5.38
N VAL A 211 -13.38 2.64 -4.78
CA VAL A 211 -13.19 4.09 -4.78
C VAL A 211 -12.03 4.44 -5.71
N GLU A 212 -12.04 5.67 -6.25
CA GLU A 212 -10.97 6.15 -7.13
C GLU A 212 -9.63 6.25 -6.40
N ASP A 213 -9.66 6.73 -5.16
CA ASP A 213 -8.48 6.89 -4.31
C ASP A 213 -8.53 5.93 -3.12
N SER A 214 -7.70 4.88 -3.18
CA SER A 214 -7.61 3.87 -2.13
C SER A 214 -7.05 4.41 -0.81
N SER A 215 -6.38 5.57 -0.79
CA SER A 215 -5.88 6.17 0.45
C SER A 215 -7.02 6.63 1.37
N THR A 216 -8.21 6.91 0.81
CA THR A 216 -9.40 7.32 1.55
C THR A 216 -10.08 6.17 2.32
N ILE A 217 -9.66 4.93 2.07
CA ILE A 217 -10.24 3.75 2.70
C ILE A 217 -9.78 3.66 4.17
N THR A 218 -10.69 3.95 5.09
CA THR A 218 -10.44 3.85 6.53
C THR A 218 -10.68 2.43 7.07
N SER A 219 -10.30 2.18 8.33
CA SER A 219 -10.58 0.92 9.03
C SER A 219 -12.08 0.56 9.04
N GLU A 220 -12.95 1.56 9.20
CA GLU A 220 -14.40 1.42 9.17
C GLU A 220 -14.90 1.06 7.78
N VAL A 221 -14.36 1.69 6.73
CA VAL A 221 -14.69 1.36 5.34
C VAL A 221 -14.28 -0.08 5.01
N ARG A 222 -13.08 -0.51 5.42
CA ARG A 222 -12.63 -1.91 5.28
C ARG A 222 -13.57 -2.90 5.97
N LYS A 223 -14.03 -2.60 7.18
CA LYS A 223 -15.01 -3.43 7.89
C LYS A 223 -16.35 -3.54 7.14
N LYS A 224 -16.82 -2.44 6.53
CA LYS A 224 -18.04 -2.47 5.70
C LYS A 224 -17.86 -3.32 4.43
N MET A 225 -16.70 -3.25 3.79
CA MET A 225 -16.37 -4.05 2.61
C MET A 225 -16.29 -5.55 2.94
N LEU A 226 -15.67 -5.92 4.07
CA LEU A 226 -15.53 -7.32 4.54
C LEU A 226 -16.87 -8.07 4.61
N ASN A 227 -17.94 -7.38 5.02
CA ASN A 227 -19.27 -7.98 5.12
C ASN A 227 -19.87 -8.36 3.76
N LYS A 228 -19.36 -7.78 2.67
CA LYS A 228 -19.82 -8.04 1.30
C LYS A 228 -18.89 -8.94 0.49
N PHE A 229 -17.67 -9.18 0.97
CA PHE A 229 -16.73 -10.10 0.33
C PHE A 229 -17.15 -11.57 0.50
N GLN A 230 -16.60 -12.43 -0.34
CA GLN A 230 -16.80 -13.89 -0.31
C GLN A 230 -16.40 -14.48 1.04
N GLU A 231 -17.07 -15.56 1.45
CA GLU A 231 -16.90 -16.15 2.78
C GLU A 231 -15.49 -16.73 2.97
N GLU A 232 -14.93 -17.29 1.91
CA GLU A 232 -13.62 -17.94 1.86
C GLU A 232 -12.47 -16.95 2.11
N SER A 233 -12.57 -15.72 1.62
CA SER A 233 -11.55 -14.68 1.78
C SER A 233 -11.78 -13.78 3.01
N ARG A 234 -13.01 -13.74 3.55
CA ARG A 234 -13.39 -12.87 4.68
C ARG A 234 -12.55 -13.12 5.92
N GLY A 235 -12.30 -14.38 6.28
CA GLY A 235 -11.47 -14.75 7.44
C GLY A 235 -10.04 -14.21 7.36
N PRO A 236 -9.28 -14.56 6.31
CA PRO A 236 -7.94 -14.02 6.07
C PRO A 236 -7.89 -12.48 5.98
N LEU A 237 -8.82 -11.84 5.27
CA LEU A 237 -8.87 -10.39 5.14
C LEU A 237 -9.20 -9.68 6.47
N THR A 238 -10.00 -10.31 7.33
CA THR A 238 -10.27 -9.79 8.69
C THR A 238 -9.00 -9.76 9.52
N LYS A 239 -8.20 -10.85 9.49
CA LYS A 239 -6.92 -10.90 10.20
C LYS A 239 -5.93 -9.86 9.66
N LEU A 240 -5.86 -9.71 8.33
CA LEU A 240 -5.04 -8.67 7.70
C LEU A 240 -5.41 -7.27 8.20
N ASN A 241 -6.69 -6.91 8.19
CA ASN A 241 -7.15 -5.61 8.68
C ASN A 241 -6.81 -5.39 10.17
N SER A 242 -6.97 -6.41 11.01
CA SER A 242 -6.63 -6.33 12.44
C SER A 242 -5.13 -6.18 12.69
N SER A 243 -4.29 -6.82 11.88
CA SER A 243 -2.82 -6.78 12.06
C SER A 243 -2.21 -5.39 11.89
N LEU A 244 -2.89 -4.47 11.19
CA LEU A 244 -2.46 -3.07 11.04
C LEU A 244 -2.47 -2.27 12.35
N ALA A 245 -3.29 -2.69 13.33
CA ALA A 245 -3.27 -2.12 14.67
C ALA A 245 -2.22 -2.77 15.61
N GLY A 246 -1.51 -3.79 15.10
CA GLY A 246 -0.52 -4.55 15.84
C GLY A 246 0.81 -3.83 16.02
N LYS A 247 1.84 -4.61 16.36
CA LYS A 247 3.23 -4.13 16.53
C LYS A 247 4.25 -4.93 15.73
N SER A 248 3.88 -6.11 15.22
CA SER A 248 4.78 -6.99 14.46
C SER A 248 4.50 -6.87 12.97
N ILE A 249 5.56 -6.53 12.23
CA ILE A 249 5.54 -6.52 10.76
C ILE A 249 5.52 -7.96 10.24
N GLU A 250 6.16 -8.91 10.95
CA GLU A 250 6.15 -10.33 10.61
C GLU A 250 4.74 -10.92 10.67
N GLU A 251 3.98 -10.61 11.72
CA GLU A 251 2.59 -11.02 11.86
C GLU A 251 1.73 -10.43 10.74
N PHE A 252 1.89 -9.14 10.45
CA PHE A 252 1.23 -8.49 9.32
C PHE A 252 1.55 -9.19 7.98
N LEU A 253 2.82 -9.47 7.71
CA LEU A 253 3.25 -10.14 6.48
C LEU A 253 2.68 -11.56 6.37
N SER A 254 2.60 -12.30 7.47
CA SER A 254 1.94 -13.61 7.51
C SER A 254 0.44 -13.53 7.21
N CYS A 255 -0.25 -12.52 7.76
CA CYS A 255 -1.66 -12.28 7.48
C CYS A 255 -1.87 -11.83 6.03
N LEU A 256 -0.96 -11.03 5.48
CA LEU A 256 -0.98 -10.58 4.09
C LEU A 256 -0.77 -11.74 3.12
N ASP A 257 0.19 -12.62 3.38
CA ASP A 257 0.44 -13.82 2.56
C ASP A 257 -0.83 -14.70 2.54
N ALA A 258 -1.46 -14.96 3.70
CA ALA A 258 -2.70 -15.73 3.79
C ALA A 258 -3.90 -15.06 3.10
N ALA A 259 -4.03 -13.74 3.20
CA ALA A 259 -5.09 -13.00 2.52
C ALA A 259 -4.88 -12.98 1.00
N ALA A 260 -3.64 -12.82 0.55
CA ALA A 260 -3.29 -12.85 -0.86
C ALA A 260 -3.60 -14.22 -1.48
N ASP A 261 -3.22 -15.31 -0.81
CA ASP A 261 -3.54 -16.67 -1.25
C ASP A 261 -5.05 -16.90 -1.37
N ALA A 262 -5.82 -16.46 -0.36
CA ALA A 262 -7.28 -16.58 -0.37
C ALA A 262 -7.96 -15.72 -1.46
N CYS A 263 -7.29 -14.68 -1.97
CA CYS A 263 -7.79 -13.79 -3.01
C CYS A 263 -7.17 -14.09 -4.39
N GLY A 264 -6.35 -15.14 -4.53
CA GLY A 264 -5.66 -15.46 -5.77
C GLY A 264 -4.61 -14.42 -6.22
N ILE A 265 -4.12 -13.61 -5.27
CA ILE A 265 -3.13 -12.56 -5.52
C ILE A 265 -1.73 -13.16 -5.40
N LEU A 266 -0.90 -12.99 -6.42
CA LEU A 266 0.43 -13.58 -6.41
C LEU A 266 1.43 -12.67 -5.70
N VAL A 267 1.87 -13.05 -4.51
CA VAL A 267 2.88 -12.30 -3.77
C VAL A 267 4.22 -13.03 -3.83
N LYS A 268 5.23 -12.39 -4.44
CA LYS A 268 6.58 -12.96 -4.58
C LYS A 268 7.63 -12.03 -4.01
N LYS A 269 8.51 -12.60 -3.20
CA LYS A 269 9.75 -11.94 -2.75
C LYS A 269 10.61 -11.60 -3.97
N GLY A 270 11.16 -10.39 -3.97
CA GLY A 270 12.11 -9.94 -4.99
C GLY A 270 13.38 -10.77 -4.95
N ASP A 271 13.99 -10.99 -6.11
CA ASP A 271 15.34 -11.54 -6.16
C ASP A 271 16.36 -10.49 -5.70
N LYS A 272 17.60 -10.91 -5.45
CA LYS A 272 18.67 -10.00 -5.01
C LYS A 272 18.89 -8.83 -5.98
N LYS A 273 18.63 -9.03 -7.28
CA LYS A 273 18.77 -8.00 -8.31
C LYS A 273 17.69 -6.92 -8.16
N LYS A 274 16.43 -7.33 -8.02
CA LYS A 274 15.28 -6.44 -7.80
C LYS A 274 15.40 -5.71 -6.47
N GLU A 275 15.81 -6.40 -5.39
CA GLU A 275 16.08 -5.73 -4.11
C GLU A 275 17.15 -4.63 -4.24
N ARG A 276 18.27 -4.91 -4.92
CA ARG A 276 19.32 -3.91 -5.17
C ARG A 276 18.81 -2.74 -6.02
N GLN A 277 17.97 -3.02 -7.03
CA GLN A 277 17.36 -1.99 -7.86
C GLN A 277 16.42 -1.09 -7.04
N VAL A 278 15.58 -1.67 -6.18
CA VAL A 278 14.66 -0.93 -5.31
C VAL A 278 15.44 -0.04 -4.33
N LEU A 279 16.48 -0.59 -3.68
CA LEU A 279 17.38 0.19 -2.81
C LEU A 279 17.99 1.40 -3.53
N PHE A 280 18.47 1.19 -4.75
CA PHE A 280 19.04 2.26 -5.57
C PHE A 280 18.00 3.32 -5.93
N GLN A 281 16.81 2.91 -6.37
CA GLN A 281 15.72 3.82 -6.72
C GLN A 281 15.24 4.64 -5.52
N HIS A 282 15.09 3.99 -4.36
CA HIS A 282 14.74 4.67 -3.11
C HIS A 282 15.77 5.74 -2.74
N ARG A 283 17.06 5.40 -2.75
CA ARG A 283 18.13 6.35 -2.50
C ARG A 283 18.10 7.52 -3.46
N GLN A 284 17.90 7.26 -4.75
CA GLN A 284 17.88 8.30 -5.77
C GLN A 284 16.70 9.27 -5.58
N ALA A 285 15.52 8.74 -5.25
CA ALA A 285 14.33 9.55 -4.97
C ALA A 285 14.53 10.45 -3.75
N LEU A 286 15.08 9.91 -2.64
CA LEU A 286 15.37 10.72 -1.45
C LEU A 286 16.43 11.79 -1.71
N ILE A 287 17.45 11.49 -2.52
CA ILE A 287 18.47 12.49 -2.94
C ILE A 287 17.82 13.61 -3.75
N GLU A 288 16.91 13.28 -4.66
CA GLU A 288 16.18 14.27 -5.46
C GLU A 288 15.29 15.16 -4.57
N GLN A 289 14.57 14.55 -3.63
CA GLN A 289 13.77 15.28 -2.66
C GLN A 289 14.64 16.21 -1.78
N LEU A 290 15.80 15.75 -1.32
CA LEU A 290 16.71 16.53 -0.49
C LEU A 290 17.29 17.75 -1.20
N LYS A 291 17.55 17.63 -2.52
CA LYS A 291 18.03 18.75 -3.34
C LYS A 291 17.02 19.89 -3.37
N LEU A 292 15.73 19.57 -3.50
CA LEU A 292 14.65 20.54 -3.66
C LEU A 292 14.11 21.09 -2.34
N THR A 293 14.29 20.35 -1.23
CA THR A 293 13.71 20.71 0.06
C THR A 293 14.43 21.91 0.70
N GLU A 294 13.69 22.90 1.18
CA GLU A 294 14.23 24.02 1.98
C GLU A 294 13.83 23.95 3.46
N ASP A 295 12.80 23.16 3.80
CA ASP A 295 12.37 22.95 5.18
C ASP A 295 13.45 22.23 6.00
N ALA A 296 13.84 22.83 7.12
CA ALA A 296 14.93 22.34 7.96
C ALA A 296 14.61 20.97 8.57
N ALA A 297 13.37 20.73 9.00
CA ALA A 297 12.97 19.46 9.58
C ALA A 297 13.03 18.33 8.52
N LEU A 298 12.54 18.59 7.31
CA LEU A 298 12.62 17.65 6.20
C LEU A 298 14.07 17.42 5.72
N VAL A 299 14.92 18.46 5.69
CA VAL A 299 16.37 18.31 5.41
C VAL A 299 17.03 17.36 6.40
N LEU A 300 16.78 17.56 7.71
CA LEU A 300 17.34 16.69 8.75
C LEU A 300 16.84 15.24 8.60
N HIS A 301 15.54 15.07 8.38
CA HIS A 301 14.93 13.75 8.25
C HIS A 301 15.50 12.99 7.04
N LEU A 302 15.46 13.60 5.86
CA LEU A 302 15.99 13.00 4.62
C LEU A 302 17.47 12.67 4.74
N THR A 303 18.27 13.58 5.32
CA THR A 303 19.71 13.34 5.50
C THR A 303 19.97 12.18 6.46
N SER A 304 19.22 12.09 7.57
CA SER A 304 19.36 11.01 8.55
C SER A 304 19.01 9.64 7.95
N VAL A 305 17.90 9.56 7.20
CA VAL A 305 17.49 8.31 6.53
C VAL A 305 18.47 7.93 5.41
N LEU A 306 18.99 8.90 4.66
CA LEU A 306 20.01 8.66 3.63
C LEU A 306 21.33 8.18 4.23
N LEU A 307 21.80 8.78 5.32
CA LEU A 307 23.01 8.34 6.02
C LEU A 307 22.84 6.92 6.59
N PHE A 308 21.67 6.61 7.15
CA PHE A 308 21.32 5.25 7.57
C PHE A 308 21.42 4.28 6.39
N GLN A 309 20.81 4.61 5.25
CA GLN A 309 20.84 3.74 4.07
C GLN A 309 22.25 3.58 3.49
N LEU A 310 23.08 4.62 3.53
CA LEU A 310 24.47 4.60 3.05
C LEU A 310 25.40 3.76 3.92
N THR A 311 25.15 3.71 5.24
CA THR A 311 25.99 2.99 6.21
C THR A 311 25.55 1.55 6.44
N THR A 312 24.26 1.26 6.32
CA THR A 312 23.68 -0.07 6.60
C THR A 312 23.26 -0.85 5.36
N HIS A 313 23.18 -0.19 4.20
CA HIS A 313 22.59 -0.73 2.97
C HIS A 313 21.13 -1.19 3.10
N CYS A 314 20.42 -0.69 4.11
CA CYS A 314 19.01 -0.99 4.35
C CYS A 314 18.15 0.29 4.19
N MET A 315 16.93 0.16 3.65
CA MET A 315 15.98 1.27 3.58
C MET A 315 15.32 1.46 4.95
N LEU A 316 14.95 2.69 5.26
CA LEU A 316 14.22 3.01 6.47
C LEU A 316 13.06 3.95 6.13
N HIS A 317 11.87 3.58 6.58
CA HIS A 317 10.69 4.43 6.55
C HIS A 317 10.36 4.78 7.99
N ALA A 318 10.57 6.04 8.35
CA ALA A 318 10.56 6.50 9.74
C ALA A 318 9.69 7.75 9.88
N PRO A 319 9.01 7.92 11.03
CA PRO A 319 8.42 9.19 11.39
C PRO A 319 9.50 10.15 11.91
N GLY A 320 9.27 11.46 11.79
CA GLY A 320 10.19 12.53 12.24
C GLY A 320 10.60 12.41 13.71
N ARG A 321 9.71 11.89 14.58
CA ARG A 321 9.99 11.64 16.00
C ARG A 321 11.09 10.60 16.26
N CYS A 322 11.39 9.75 15.28
CA CYS A 322 12.45 8.75 15.37
C CYS A 322 13.81 9.27 14.87
N VAL A 323 13.86 10.49 14.31
CA VAL A 323 15.09 11.09 13.78
C VAL A 323 16.21 11.19 14.84
N PRO A 324 15.96 11.63 16.09
CA PRO A 324 17.01 11.64 17.13
C PRO A 324 17.62 10.26 17.38
N GLN A 325 16.80 9.20 17.38
CA GLN A 325 17.25 7.82 17.59
C GLN A 325 18.02 7.29 16.38
N ILE A 326 17.66 7.73 15.16
CA ILE A 326 18.44 7.44 13.95
C ILE A 326 19.81 8.12 14.02
N ILE A 327 19.88 9.40 14.41
CA ILE A 327 21.15 10.12 14.59
C ILE A 327 22.01 9.45 15.66
N PHE A 328 21.41 9.05 16.79
CA PHE A 328 22.10 8.30 17.84
C PHE A 328 22.67 6.98 17.33
N PHE A 329 21.89 6.21 16.54
CA PHE A 329 22.36 4.98 15.92
C PHE A 329 23.57 5.23 14.98
N LEU A 330 23.55 6.35 14.26
CA LEU A 330 24.62 6.74 13.33
C LEU A 330 25.91 7.16 14.02
N SER A 331 25.90 7.51 15.31
CA SER A 331 27.08 7.98 16.06
C SER A 331 28.34 7.11 15.90
N THR A 332 28.16 5.79 15.79
CA THR A 332 29.25 4.82 15.62
C THR A 332 29.57 4.47 14.16
N LYS A 333 28.85 5.06 13.20
CA LYS A 333 28.88 4.74 11.77
C LYS A 333 29.32 5.90 10.88
N ILE A 334 29.40 7.11 11.45
CA ILE A 334 29.81 8.34 10.75
C ILE A 334 30.92 9.05 11.54
N PRO A 335 31.72 9.92 10.89
CA PRO A 335 32.73 10.73 11.59
C PRO A 335 32.11 11.59 12.71
N GLU A 336 32.85 11.77 13.81
CA GLU A 336 32.41 12.52 14.99
C GLU A 336 32.00 13.96 14.66
N GLU A 337 32.73 14.63 13.76
CA GLU A 337 32.38 15.97 13.27
C GLU A 337 30.99 15.99 12.60
N GLN A 338 30.65 14.97 11.81
CA GLN A 338 29.34 14.87 11.14
C GLN A 338 28.23 14.63 12.17
N HIS A 339 28.48 13.74 13.14
CA HIS A 339 27.54 13.45 14.21
C HIS A 339 27.29 14.68 15.09
N SER A 340 28.34 15.43 15.45
CA SER A 340 28.21 16.68 16.22
C SER A 340 27.38 17.72 15.47
N LEU A 341 27.60 17.87 14.14
CA LEU A 341 26.84 18.80 13.33
C LEU A 341 25.36 18.41 13.23
N LEU A 342 25.06 17.12 13.06
CA LEU A 342 23.68 16.60 13.06
C LEU A 342 22.97 16.88 14.38
N ASN A 343 23.63 16.66 15.53
CA ASN A 343 23.05 16.95 16.85
C ASN A 343 22.79 18.44 17.07
N ASN A 344 23.71 19.30 16.63
CA ASN A 344 23.48 20.75 16.69
C ASN A 344 22.27 21.15 15.84
N TYR A 345 22.23 20.67 14.59
CA TYR A 345 21.12 20.95 13.68
C TYR A 345 19.79 20.42 14.20
N GLN A 346 19.77 19.20 14.75
CA GLN A 346 18.59 18.63 15.42
C GLN A 346 18.11 19.52 16.56
N SER A 347 19.03 20.02 17.40
CA SER A 347 18.68 20.88 18.53
C SER A 347 18.01 22.18 18.05
N LEU A 348 18.51 22.78 16.96
CA LEU A 348 17.91 23.97 16.36
C LEU A 348 16.55 23.69 15.71
N VAL A 349 16.40 22.57 15.00
CA VAL A 349 15.11 22.14 14.43
C VAL A 349 14.07 21.95 15.53
N VAL A 350 14.42 21.28 16.63
CA VAL A 350 13.52 21.09 17.77
C VAL A 350 13.11 22.43 18.38
N LYS A 351 14.06 23.36 18.59
CA LYS A 351 13.74 24.72 19.07
C LYS A 351 12.79 25.46 18.13
N GLN A 352 13.01 25.37 16.82
CA GLN A 352 12.13 25.99 15.81
C GLN A 352 10.71 25.42 15.87
N LEU A 353 10.56 24.09 15.92
CA LEU A 353 9.25 23.41 15.95
C LEU A 353 8.47 23.72 17.24
N ILE A 354 9.16 23.78 18.39
CA ILE A 354 8.54 24.17 19.67
C ILE A 354 8.09 25.64 19.63
N GLY A 355 8.93 26.53 19.10
CA GLY A 355 8.59 27.95 18.95
C GLY A 355 7.35 28.18 18.08
N GLN A 356 7.23 27.44 16.97
CA GLN A 356 6.05 27.49 16.09
C GLN A 356 4.78 26.96 16.76
N THR A 357 4.90 25.98 17.65
CA THR A 357 3.75 25.43 18.38
C THR A 357 3.21 26.43 19.39
N LYS A 358 4.11 27.07 20.16
CA LYS A 358 3.74 28.09 21.16
C LYS A 358 3.07 29.32 20.53
N GLN A 359 3.56 29.80 19.40
CA GLN A 359 2.92 30.91 18.68
C GLN A 359 1.49 30.60 18.23
N LYS A 360 1.20 29.32 17.95
CA LYS A 360 -0.12 28.87 17.49
C LYS A 360 -1.14 28.74 18.63
N ASP A 361 -0.66 28.58 19.87
CA ASP A 361 -1.47 28.51 21.08
C ASP A 361 -1.68 29.91 21.71
N ASP A 362 -0.76 30.86 21.50
CA ASP A 362 -0.84 32.25 22.02
C ASP A 362 -1.67 33.20 21.13
N ASP A 363 -2.09 32.80 19.93
CA ASP A 363 -3.02 33.60 19.08
C ASP A 363 -4.42 33.81 19.72
N ASP A 364 -4.70 33.17 20.87
CA ASP A 364 -5.93 33.34 21.67
C ASP A 364 -5.77 34.26 22.91
N VAL A 365 -4.58 34.82 23.17
CA VAL A 365 -4.35 35.71 24.34
C VAL A 365 -3.49 36.92 23.97
N ASP A 366 -4.01 38.12 24.27
CA ASP A 366 -3.37 39.41 23.99
C ASP A 366 -2.09 39.61 24.84
N VAL A 367 -0.95 39.10 24.36
CA VAL A 367 0.36 39.21 25.03
C VAL A 367 1.02 40.54 24.66
N THR A 368 1.44 41.29 25.68
CA THR A 368 2.12 42.58 25.60
C THR A 368 3.31 42.60 24.63
N GLY A 369 3.37 43.62 23.78
CA GLY A 369 4.24 43.70 22.58
C GLY A 369 5.76 43.55 22.78
N ASP A 370 6.33 43.88 23.94
CA ASP A 370 7.79 43.78 24.16
C ASP A 370 8.31 42.33 24.22
N LEU A 371 7.53 41.40 24.80
CA LEU A 371 7.91 39.97 24.87
C LEU A 371 7.73 39.25 23.53
N ALA A 372 6.80 39.73 22.71
CA ALA A 372 6.56 39.22 21.36
C ALA A 372 7.73 39.58 20.41
N GLU A 373 8.29 40.79 20.52
CA GLU A 373 9.41 41.23 19.70
C GLU A 373 10.73 40.49 19.99
N GLU A 374 11.06 40.21 21.26
CA GLU A 374 12.26 39.43 21.62
C GLU A 374 12.14 37.96 21.19
N SER A 375 10.94 37.37 21.34
CA SER A 375 10.63 36.01 20.87
C SER A 375 10.74 35.90 19.34
N GLY A 376 10.26 36.92 18.62
CA GLY A 376 10.39 37.01 17.16
C GLY A 376 11.85 37.07 16.68
N LYS A 377 12.68 37.94 17.29
CA LYS A 377 14.11 38.08 16.95
C LYS A 377 14.90 36.80 17.23
N ALA A 378 14.59 36.09 18.32
CA ALA A 378 15.21 34.80 18.62
C ALA A 378 14.82 33.71 17.60
N SER A 379 13.55 33.68 17.18
CA SER A 379 13.06 32.76 16.15
C SER A 379 13.71 32.99 14.78
N ASP A 380 13.87 34.27 14.37
CA ASP A 380 14.53 34.64 13.12
C ASP A 380 16.02 34.28 13.11
N SER A 381 16.70 34.46 14.25
CA SER A 381 18.10 34.06 14.42
C SER A 381 18.27 32.54 14.22
N ILE A 382 17.42 31.72 14.86
CA ILE A 382 17.42 30.26 14.70
C ILE A 382 17.16 29.86 13.25
N ARG A 383 16.19 30.51 12.60
CA ARG A 383 15.86 30.23 11.18
C ARG A 383 17.05 30.52 10.26
N LYS A 384 17.74 31.62 10.48
CA LYS A 384 18.92 31.99 9.69
C LYS A 384 20.07 31.00 9.90
N GLU A 385 20.34 30.60 11.15
CA GLU A 385 21.35 29.59 11.46
C GLU A 385 21.04 28.23 10.81
N LEU A 386 19.77 27.81 10.86
CA LEU A 386 19.32 26.60 10.16
C LEU A 386 19.52 26.69 8.65
N GLN A 387 19.24 27.82 8.02
CA GLN A 387 19.47 28.02 6.59
C GLN A 387 20.96 27.90 6.24
N GLU A 388 21.84 28.52 7.03
CA GLU A 388 23.30 28.46 6.83
C GLU A 388 23.85 27.04 7.01
N LEU A 389 23.34 26.28 7.98
CA LEU A 389 23.76 24.91 8.24
C LEU A 389 23.17 23.89 7.25
N SER A 390 22.01 24.18 6.64
CA SER A 390 21.30 23.25 5.75
C SER A 390 22.17 22.78 4.59
N ALA A 391 22.97 23.67 3.99
CA ALA A 391 23.90 23.30 2.92
C ALA A 391 24.95 22.27 3.39
N LYS A 392 25.50 22.46 4.59
CA LYS A 392 26.49 21.55 5.18
C LYS A 392 25.88 20.18 5.50
N ILE A 393 24.66 20.15 6.01
CA ILE A 393 23.93 18.90 6.31
C ILE A 393 23.63 18.14 5.02
N LYS A 394 23.12 18.81 3.99
CA LYS A 394 22.87 18.20 2.68
C LYS A 394 24.13 17.59 2.06
N ASP A 395 25.26 18.27 2.22
CA ASP A 395 26.54 17.83 1.68
C ASP A 395 27.03 16.48 2.21
N PHE A 396 26.55 16.02 3.38
CA PHE A 396 26.90 14.71 3.94
C PHE A 396 26.50 13.54 3.03
N VAL A 397 25.44 13.72 2.23
CA VAL A 397 24.89 12.66 1.37
C VAL A 397 24.89 13.04 -0.11
N LEU A 398 25.01 14.33 -0.44
CA LEU A 398 25.05 14.81 -1.83
C LEU A 398 26.46 14.84 -2.42
N ARG A 399 27.51 14.98 -1.60
CA ARG A 399 28.88 14.94 -2.13
C ARG A 399 29.20 13.53 -2.63
N PRO A 400 29.70 13.37 -3.87
CA PRO A 400 30.19 12.08 -4.31
C PRO A 400 31.33 11.67 -3.37
N ARG A 401 31.18 10.53 -2.68
CA ARG A 401 32.31 9.93 -1.97
C ARG A 401 33.43 9.79 -2.99
N LYS A 402 34.55 10.48 -2.80
CA LYS A 402 35.80 10.07 -3.44
C LYS A 402 35.97 8.61 -3.04
N SER A 403 36.03 7.73 -4.02
CA SER A 403 36.35 6.33 -3.79
C SER A 403 37.67 6.28 -3.03
N SER A 404 37.62 6.05 -1.72
CA SER A 404 38.77 5.56 -0.98
C SER A 404 39.04 4.17 -1.56
N ALA A 405 40.06 4.09 -2.41
CA ALA A 405 40.62 2.86 -2.90
C ALA A 405 41.26 2.14 -1.71
N SER A 406 40.45 1.44 -0.93
CA SER A 406 40.90 0.50 0.11
C SER A 406 39.67 -0.21 0.66
N GLU A 407 39.33 -1.33 0.06
CA GLU A 407 38.74 -2.52 0.70
C GLU A 407 38.67 -3.62 -0.37
N GLU A 408 39.73 -4.44 -0.38
CA GLU A 408 39.76 -5.80 -0.97
C GLU A 408 38.95 -6.76 -0.10
#